data_AF-A0A497GJQ9-F1
#
_entry.id   AF-A0A497GJQ9-F1
#
_cell.length_a   1.000
_cell.length_b   1.000
_cell.length_c   1.000
_cell.angle_alpha   90.00
_cell.angle_beta   90.00
_cell.angle_gamma   90.00
#
_symmetry.space_group_name_H-M   'P 1'
#
loop_
_entity.id
_entity.type
_entity.pdbx_description
1 polymer ?
#
loop_
_entity_poly.entity_id
_entity_poly.type
_entity_poly.pdbx_seq_one_letter_code
_entity_poly.pdbx_strand_id
1 'polypeptide(L)'
;MTGFTIRISGPLLYIIWAILFIFAYWAYEDAKRRYRRSGPAALWALLIVIASIFVIPGIILLLLYLALRPPMPVGKVEEKPQVRVVKEEMSINSMYDKLLSVYATVYSMRARDVLEKEIEERIKKEGISREEAIRRIYKEKVGS
;
A
#
# COMPACT_ATOMS: atom_id res chain seq x y z
N MET A 1 3.59 35.58 -0.87
CA MET A 1 4.54 35.17 0.19
C MET A 1 3.74 34.83 1.43
N THR A 2 3.62 33.56 1.79
CA THR A 2 3.30 33.11 3.15
C THR A 2 3.77 31.66 3.27
N GLY A 3 5.04 31.49 3.63
CA GLY A 3 5.62 30.18 3.91
C GLY A 3 5.03 29.63 5.20
N PHE A 4 4.35 28.49 5.10
CA PHE A 4 3.83 27.77 6.27
C PHE A 4 4.99 26.99 6.90
N THR A 5 5.75 27.65 7.76
CA THR A 5 6.78 27.02 8.58
C THR A 5 6.10 26.21 9.68
N ILE A 6 6.04 24.89 9.50
CA ILE A 6 5.70 23.97 10.60
C ILE A 6 6.86 24.03 11.60
N ARG A 7 6.77 24.98 12.53
CA ARG A 7 7.63 25.04 13.70
C ARG A 7 7.19 23.89 14.58
N ILE A 8 7.81 22.72 14.40
CA ILE A 8 7.70 21.59 15.31
C ILE A 8 8.10 22.14 16.68
N SER A 9 7.10 22.50 17.48
CA SER A 9 7.30 23.04 18.80
C SER A 9 8.06 21.99 19.58
N GLY A 10 9.22 22.35 20.13
CA GLY A 10 10.03 21.50 21.01
C GLY A 10 9.24 20.48 21.85
N PRO A 11 8.11 20.84 22.51
CA PRO A 11 7.30 19.87 23.27
C PRO A 11 6.82 18.64 22.50
N LEU A 12 6.51 18.73 21.20
CA LEU A 12 6.09 17.55 20.41
C LEU A 12 7.22 16.53 20.25
N LEU A 13 8.46 17.01 20.12
CA LEU A 13 9.63 16.15 20.09
C LEU A 13 9.83 15.43 21.43
N TYR A 14 9.62 16.14 22.55
CA TYR A 14 9.68 15.54 23.88
C TYR A 14 8.55 14.53 24.13
N ILE A 15 7.35 14.77 23.60
CA ILE A 15 6.23 13.82 23.69
C ILE A 15 6.55 12.54 22.90
N ILE A 16 7.11 12.67 21.69
CA ILE A 16 7.55 11.52 20.89
C ILE A 16 8.65 10.75 21.61
N TRP A 17 9.63 11.45 22.19
CA TRP A 17 10.68 10.83 23.00
C TRP A 17 10.13 10.16 24.25
N ALA A 18 9.14 10.76 24.92
CA ALA A 18 8.49 10.18 26.10
C ALA A 18 7.73 8.89 25.73
N ILE A 19 7.01 8.87 24.60
CA ILE A 19 6.30 7.68 24.12
C ILE A 19 7.30 6.57 23.78
N LEU A 20 8.39 6.89 23.08
CA LEU A 20 9.45 5.93 22.76
C LEU A 20 10.14 5.41 24.04
N PHE A 21 10.38 6.28 25.02
CA PHE A 21 10.97 5.91 26.30
C PHE A 21 10.05 5.00 27.11
N ILE A 22 8.74 5.30 27.14
CA ILE A 22 7.74 4.45 27.80
C ILE A 22 7.68 3.08 27.12
N PHE A 23 7.71 3.03 25.79
CA PHE A 23 7.69 1.78 25.04
C PHE A 23 8.97 0.95 25.27
N ALA A 24 10.13 1.61 25.29
CA ALA A 24 11.41 0.98 25.59
C ALA A 24 11.47 0.49 27.05
N TYR A 25 10.96 1.27 27.99
CA TYR A 25 10.87 0.90 29.39
C TYR A 25 9.91 -0.27 29.61
N TRP A 26 8.76 -0.26 28.94
CA TRP A 26 7.78 -1.36 28.99
C TRP A 26 8.35 -2.64 28.39
N ALA A 27 9.06 -2.55 27.26
CA ALA A 27 9.76 -3.68 26.65
C ALA A 27 10.90 -4.20 27.55
N TYR A 28 11.63 -3.32 28.23
CA TYR A 28 12.65 -3.70 29.21
C TYR A 28 12.03 -4.38 30.44
N GLU A 29 10.88 -3.89 30.92
CA GLU A 29 10.19 -4.49 32.07
C GLU A 29 9.54 -5.84 31.71
N ASP A 30 8.95 -5.98 30.53
CA ASP A 30 8.45 -7.26 30.00
C ASP A 30 9.60 -8.26 29.81
N ALA A 31 10.75 -7.82 29.29
CA ALA A 31 11.96 -8.62 29.24
C ALA A 31 12.39 -9.03 30.65
N LYS A 32 12.50 -8.09 31.60
CA LYS A 32 12.90 -8.36 33.00
C LYS A 32 12.01 -9.38 33.69
N ARG A 33 10.68 -9.36 33.46
CA ARG A 33 9.75 -10.36 34.00
C ARG A 33 9.91 -11.75 33.37
N ARG A 34 10.28 -11.84 32.08
CA ARG A 34 10.53 -13.10 31.37
C ARG A 34 11.95 -13.67 31.57
N TYR A 35 12.87 -12.87 32.10
CA TYR A 35 14.29 -13.19 32.18
C TYR A 35 14.72 -14.16 33.29
N ARG A 36 13.78 -14.72 34.06
CA ARG A 36 14.13 -15.72 35.07
C ARG A 36 14.52 -17.09 34.47
N ARG A 37 14.37 -17.33 33.14
CA ARG A 37 14.67 -18.67 32.60
C ARG A 37 15.23 -18.84 31.17
N SER A 38 15.43 -17.84 30.31
CA SER A 38 15.91 -18.16 28.94
C SER A 38 16.57 -17.00 28.18
N GLY A 39 17.81 -17.27 27.73
CA GLY A 39 18.69 -16.38 26.96
C GLY A 39 18.28 -15.86 25.56
N PRO A 40 17.23 -16.33 24.86
CA PRO A 40 16.86 -15.80 23.54
C PRO A 40 16.21 -14.41 23.57
N ALA A 41 15.57 -14.02 24.67
CA ALA A 41 14.82 -12.76 24.76
C ALA A 41 15.74 -11.52 24.71
N ALA A 42 16.98 -11.66 25.18
CA ALA A 42 18.05 -10.65 25.09
C ALA A 42 18.34 -10.26 23.65
N LEU A 43 18.46 -11.28 22.80
CA LEU A 43 18.76 -11.19 21.39
C LEU A 43 17.62 -10.50 20.65
N TRP A 44 16.38 -10.85 20.97
CA TRP A 44 15.20 -10.20 20.40
C TRP A 44 15.11 -8.71 20.77
N ALA A 45 15.35 -8.36 22.03
CA ALA A 45 15.37 -6.95 22.46
C ALA A 45 16.48 -6.16 21.75
N LEU A 46 17.67 -6.74 21.63
CA LEU A 46 18.80 -6.13 20.92
C LEU A 46 18.51 -5.94 19.42
N LEU A 47 17.88 -6.91 18.77
CA LEU A 47 17.46 -6.82 17.37
C LEU A 47 16.43 -5.73 17.13
N ILE A 48 15.48 -5.53 18.05
CA ILE A 48 14.49 -4.45 17.96
C ILE A 48 15.17 -3.08 18.10
N VAL A 49 16.12 -2.95 19.03
CA VAL A 49 16.90 -1.72 19.20
C VAL A 49 17.73 -1.42 17.95
N ILE A 50 18.42 -2.43 17.39
CA ILE A 50 19.18 -2.28 16.15
C ILE A 50 18.27 -1.93 14.97
N ALA A 51 17.13 -2.61 14.82
CA ALA A 51 16.15 -2.31 13.77
C ALA A 51 15.62 -0.88 13.90
N SER A 52 15.38 -0.39 15.12
CA SER A 52 14.92 0.99 15.35
C SER A 52 15.94 2.04 14.88
N ILE A 53 17.23 1.76 15.01
CA ILE A 53 18.32 2.65 14.56
C ILE A 53 18.33 2.79 13.03
N PHE A 54 17.88 1.79 12.26
CA PHE A 54 17.84 1.86 10.79
C PHE A 54 16.47 2.28 10.23
N VAL A 55 15.39 1.87 10.88
CA VAL A 55 14.02 2.15 10.41
C VAL A 55 13.65 3.62 10.62
N ILE A 56 14.02 4.21 11.75
CA ILE A 56 13.70 5.61 12.07
C ILE A 56 14.36 6.60 11.09
N PRO A 57 15.69 6.56 10.83
CA PRO A 57 16.29 7.45 9.84
C PRO A 57 15.82 7.14 8.41
N GLY A 58 15.52 5.88 8.07
CA GLY A 58 14.94 5.53 6.77
C GLY A 58 13.56 6.14 6.54
N ILE A 59 12.68 6.09 7.55
CA ILE A 59 11.36 6.73 7.51
C ILE A 59 11.49 8.25 7.47
N ILE A 60 12.41 8.83 8.24
CA ILE A 60 12.68 10.28 8.22
C ILE A 60 13.18 10.71 6.83
N LEU A 61 14.12 9.97 6.22
CA LEU A 61 14.58 10.20 4.85
C LEU A 61 13.46 10.05 3.82
N LEU A 62 12.59 9.05 3.97
CA LEU A 62 11.44 8.84 3.09
C LEU A 62 10.42 9.98 3.19
N LEU A 63 10.08 10.40 4.40
CA LEU A 63 9.19 11.53 4.64
C LEU A 63 9.81 12.84 4.16
N LEU A 64 11.11 13.03 4.37
CA LEU A 64 11.85 14.18 3.86
C LEU A 64 11.86 14.18 2.33
N TYR A 65 12.09 13.03 1.69
CA TYR A 65 12.03 12.86 0.24
C TYR A 65 10.63 13.16 -0.31
N LEU A 66 9.56 12.76 0.39
CA LEU A 66 8.18 13.08 0.06
C LEU A 66 7.86 14.58 0.24
N ALA A 67 8.37 15.21 1.31
CA ALA A 67 8.15 16.62 1.61
C ALA A 67 8.96 17.55 0.70
N LEU A 68 10.16 17.13 0.28
CA LEU A 68 10.99 17.79 -0.72
C LEU A 68 10.63 17.40 -2.15
N ARG A 69 9.57 16.60 -2.38
CA ARG A 69 9.03 16.50 -3.74
C ARG A 69 8.74 17.93 -4.19
N PRO A 70 9.46 18.48 -5.18
CA PRO A 70 8.97 19.67 -5.83
C PRO A 70 7.54 19.33 -6.30
N PRO A 71 6.58 20.28 -6.23
CA PRO A 71 5.30 20.05 -6.88
C PRO A 71 5.68 19.62 -8.29
N MET A 72 5.31 18.37 -8.63
CA MET A 72 5.67 17.81 -9.91
C MET A 72 5.36 18.91 -10.92
N PRO A 73 6.32 19.41 -11.72
CA PRO A 73 5.89 20.10 -12.90
C PRO A 73 4.91 19.10 -13.51
N VAL A 74 3.68 19.54 -13.72
CA VAL A 74 2.75 18.85 -14.61
C VAL A 74 3.39 19.01 -15.99
N GLY A 75 4.57 18.40 -16.14
CA GLY A 75 5.25 18.13 -17.37
C GLY A 75 4.28 17.20 -18.02
N LYS A 76 3.63 17.77 -19.04
CA LYS A 76 2.79 17.08 -19.99
C LYS A 76 3.25 15.63 -20.02
N VAL A 77 2.37 14.76 -19.54
CA VAL A 77 2.45 13.34 -19.83
C VAL A 77 2.85 13.27 -21.30
N GLU A 78 4.04 12.78 -21.59
CA GLU A 78 4.35 12.33 -22.93
C GLU A 78 3.32 11.25 -23.20
N GLU A 79 2.25 11.70 -23.83
CA GLU A 79 1.18 10.93 -24.39
C GLU A 79 1.86 10.05 -25.43
N LYS A 80 2.22 8.83 -25.00
CA LYS A 80 2.46 7.72 -25.89
C LYS A 80 1.32 7.77 -26.93
N PRO A 81 1.59 7.90 -28.23
CA PRO A 81 0.57 8.29 -29.18
C PRO A 81 -0.41 7.15 -29.34
N GLN A 82 -1.50 7.16 -28.57
CA GLN A 82 -2.69 6.38 -28.85
C GLN A 82 -3.93 7.22 -28.53
N VAL A 83 -4.38 7.85 -29.61
CA VAL A 83 -5.79 7.91 -30.02
C VAL A 83 -6.68 8.75 -29.11
N ARG A 84 -6.82 10.03 -29.48
CA ARG A 84 -8.10 10.62 -29.91
C ARG A 84 -9.32 10.05 -29.18
N VAL A 85 -9.89 10.90 -28.34
CA VAL A 85 -11.33 11.04 -28.06
C VAL A 85 -12.18 10.59 -29.28
N VAL A 86 -12.55 9.32 -29.29
CA VAL A 86 -13.55 8.74 -30.17
C VAL A 86 -14.41 7.84 -29.29
N LYS A 87 -15.31 8.47 -28.51
CA LYS A 87 -16.48 7.80 -27.91
C LYS A 87 -16.13 6.44 -27.29
N GLU A 88 -15.20 6.42 -26.33
CA GLU A 88 -14.40 5.21 -26.08
C GLU A 88 -15.19 4.10 -25.39
N GLU A 89 -15.36 3.00 -26.11
CA GLU A 89 -15.60 1.69 -25.53
C GLU A 89 -14.59 1.47 -24.41
N MET A 90 -15.07 1.36 -23.16
CA MET A 90 -14.23 1.13 -21.99
C MET A 90 -13.20 0.04 -22.29
N SER A 91 -11.91 0.41 -22.28
CA SER A 91 -10.82 -0.49 -22.59
C SER A 91 -10.92 -1.77 -21.75
N ILE A 92 -10.59 -2.92 -22.32
CA ILE A 92 -10.67 -4.22 -21.62
C ILE A 92 -9.89 -4.20 -20.30
N ASN A 93 -8.79 -3.46 -20.25
CA ASN A 93 -8.00 -3.29 -19.02
C ASN A 93 -8.78 -2.52 -17.94
N SER A 94 -9.51 -1.47 -18.29
CA SER A 94 -10.32 -0.73 -17.31
C SER A 94 -11.56 -1.51 -16.87
N MET A 95 -12.11 -2.37 -17.74
CA MET A 95 -13.13 -3.34 -17.35
C MET A 95 -12.59 -4.36 -16.34
N TYR A 96 -11.39 -4.90 -16.57
CA TYR A 96 -10.73 -5.84 -15.66
C TYR A 96 -10.44 -5.21 -14.30
N ASP A 97 -9.90 -3.99 -14.26
CA ASP A 97 -9.58 -3.31 -13.00
C ASP A 97 -10.84 -3.05 -12.16
N LYS A 98 -11.94 -2.69 -12.81
CA LYS A 98 -13.22 -2.46 -12.14
C LYS A 98 -13.89 -3.76 -11.69
N LEU A 99 -13.71 -4.86 -12.42
CA LEU A 99 -14.10 -6.18 -11.94
C LEU A 99 -13.28 -6.57 -10.72
N LEU A 100 -11.97 -6.35 -10.74
CA LEU A 100 -11.10 -6.68 -9.63
C LEU A 100 -11.50 -5.92 -8.36
N SER A 101 -11.92 -4.65 -8.48
CA SER A 101 -12.40 -3.89 -7.32
C SER A 101 -13.71 -4.46 -6.75
N VAL A 102 -14.64 -4.91 -7.59
CA VAL A 102 -15.87 -5.60 -7.14
C VAL A 102 -15.55 -6.94 -6.50
N TYR A 103 -14.61 -7.71 -7.04
CA TYR A 103 -14.22 -8.97 -6.41
C TYR A 103 -13.44 -8.74 -5.12
N ALA A 104 -12.71 -7.62 -5.00
CA ALA A 104 -12.01 -7.23 -3.78
C ALA A 104 -12.97 -6.92 -2.62
N THR A 105 -14.16 -6.37 -2.89
CA THR A 105 -15.15 -6.15 -1.83
C THR A 105 -15.71 -7.45 -1.27
N VAL A 106 -15.84 -8.50 -2.08
CA VAL A 106 -16.43 -9.79 -1.68
C VAL A 106 -15.37 -10.77 -1.17
N TYR A 107 -14.24 -10.88 -1.86
CA TYR A 107 -13.23 -11.92 -1.66
C TYR A 107 -11.89 -11.39 -1.11
N SER A 108 -11.78 -10.07 -0.90
CA SER A 108 -10.61 -9.39 -0.32
C SER A 108 -9.29 -9.83 -0.96
N MET A 109 -8.40 -10.50 -0.21
CA MET A 109 -7.09 -10.93 -0.70
C MET A 109 -7.15 -11.98 -1.83
N ARG A 110 -8.24 -12.73 -1.95
CA ARG A 110 -8.40 -13.77 -2.98
C ARG A 110 -9.09 -13.26 -4.25
N ALA A 111 -9.43 -11.98 -4.31
CA ALA A 111 -10.20 -11.40 -5.41
C ALA A 111 -9.59 -11.62 -6.79
N ARG A 112 -8.27 -11.46 -6.91
CA ARG A 112 -7.56 -11.70 -8.16
C ARG A 112 -7.68 -13.17 -8.58
N ASP A 113 -7.38 -14.10 -7.68
CA ASP A 113 -7.38 -15.53 -8.00
C ASP A 113 -8.78 -16.02 -8.38
N VAL A 114 -9.82 -15.52 -7.70
CA VAL A 114 -11.21 -15.85 -7.99
C VAL A 114 -11.66 -15.27 -9.34
N LEU A 115 -11.33 -14.00 -9.62
CA LEU A 115 -11.65 -13.37 -10.90
C LEU A 115 -10.94 -14.07 -12.06
N GLU A 116 -9.66 -14.41 -11.88
CA GLU A 116 -8.84 -15.07 -12.89
C GLU A 116 -9.37 -16.47 -13.21
N LYS A 117 -9.76 -17.21 -12.17
CA LYS A 117 -10.38 -18.53 -12.32
C LYS A 117 -11.70 -18.45 -13.08
N GLU A 118 -12.54 -17.46 -12.80
CA GLU A 118 -13.81 -17.28 -13.52
C GLU A 118 -13.58 -16.91 -15.01
N ILE A 119 -12.58 -16.10 -15.30
CA ILE A 119 -12.17 -15.78 -16.68
C ILE A 119 -11.72 -17.06 -17.40
N GLU A 120 -10.86 -17.88 -16.79
CA GLU A 120 -10.41 -19.14 -17.37
C GLU A 120 -11.55 -20.14 -17.59
N GLU A 121 -12.47 -20.25 -16.64
CA GLU A 121 -13.65 -21.11 -16.76
C GLU A 121 -14.53 -20.68 -17.94
N ARG A 122 -14.73 -19.37 -18.15
CA ARG A 122 -15.47 -18.87 -19.32
C ARG A 122 -14.77 -19.13 -20.64
N ILE A 123 -13.46 -18.94 -20.70
CA ILE A 123 -12.66 -19.26 -21.88
C ILE A 123 -12.83 -20.74 -22.25
N LYS A 124 -12.74 -21.64 -21.26
CA LYS A 124 -12.89 -23.10 -21.49
C LYS A 124 -14.32 -23.49 -21.88
N LYS A 125 -15.33 -22.88 -21.25
CA LYS A 125 -16.74 -23.25 -21.46
C LYS A 125 -17.30 -22.74 -22.77
N GLU A 126 -16.94 -21.52 -23.16
CA GLU A 126 -17.51 -20.85 -24.33
C GLU A 126 -16.54 -20.79 -25.52
N GLY A 127 -15.27 -21.18 -25.33
CA GLY A 127 -14.25 -21.14 -26.38
C GLY A 127 -13.92 -19.72 -26.85
N ILE A 128 -14.16 -18.72 -26.00
CA ILE A 128 -13.99 -17.29 -26.32
C ILE A 128 -12.59 -16.78 -25.93
N SER A 129 -12.20 -15.65 -26.51
CA SER A 129 -10.96 -14.96 -26.12
C SER A 129 -11.07 -14.41 -24.70
N ARG A 130 -9.91 -14.15 -24.09
CA ARG A 130 -9.82 -13.59 -22.73
C ARG A 130 -10.53 -12.23 -22.63
N GLU A 131 -10.36 -11.39 -23.64
CA GLU A 131 -10.97 -10.05 -23.70
C GLU A 131 -12.49 -10.13 -23.72
N GLU A 132 -13.03 -11.04 -24.53
CA GLU A 132 -14.47 -11.25 -24.63
C GLU A 132 -15.03 -11.84 -23.32
N ALA A 133 -14.29 -12.73 -22.66
CA ALA A 133 -14.65 -13.24 -21.33
C ALA A 133 -14.75 -12.11 -20.30
N ILE A 134 -13.76 -11.22 -20.25
CA ILE A 134 -13.75 -10.05 -19.36
C ILE A 134 -14.95 -9.13 -19.66
N ARG A 135 -15.22 -8.86 -20.94
CA ARG A 135 -16.33 -7.98 -21.37
C ARG A 135 -17.70 -8.54 -20.95
N ARG A 136 -17.89 -9.86 -21.01
CA ARG A 136 -19.12 -10.53 -20.56
C ARG A 136 -19.30 -10.50 -19.05
N ILE A 137 -18.26 -10.86 -18.29
CA ILE A 137 -18.29 -10.80 -16.82
C ILE A 137 -18.57 -9.36 -16.36
N TYR A 138 -17.95 -8.38 -17.01
CA TYR A 138 -18.15 -6.96 -16.69
C TYR A 138 -19.61 -6.55 -16.85
N LYS A 139 -20.25 -6.90 -17.98
CA LYS A 139 -21.66 -6.59 -18.22
C LYS A 139 -22.57 -7.23 -17.17
N GLU A 140 -22.25 -8.45 -16.72
CA GLU A 140 -23.05 -9.18 -15.73
C GLU A 140 -22.89 -8.62 -14.31
N LYS A 141 -21.68 -8.24 -13.89
CA LYS A 141 -21.37 -7.87 -12.50
C LYS A 141 -21.40 -6.36 -12.24
N VAL A 142 -21.14 -5.54 -13.26
CA VAL A 142 -20.93 -4.08 -13.12
C VAL A 142 -21.89 -3.27 -14.00
N GLY A 143 -22.39 -3.86 -15.08
CA GLY A 143 -23.26 -3.20 -16.05
C GLY A 143 -24.77 -3.26 -15.74
N SER A 144 -25.18 -3.80 -14.58
CA SER A 144 -26.57 -3.83 -14.10
C SER A 144 -26.80 -2.81 -12.99
#